data_AF-A0A2A3XVR5-F1
#
_entry.id   AF-A0A2A3XVR5-F1
#
_cell.length_a   1.000
_cell.length_b   1.000
_cell.length_c   1.000
_cell.angle_alpha   90.00
_cell.angle_beta   90.00
_cell.angle_gamma   90.00
#
_symmetry.space_group_name_H-M   'P 1'
#
loop_
_entity.id
_entity.type
_entity.pdbx_description
1 polymer ?
#
loop_
_entity_poly.entity_id
_entity_poly.type
_entity_poly.pdbx_seq_one_letter_code
_entity_poly.pdbx_strand_id
1 'polypeptide(L)'
;MDLYKSGFSGFDGERLIKARRYAQACQDSRMSEMVKVGGAEKPRDEVLEYAADYLRGIGRYAYPAYDAYPGTDSDQVGDADLLAICLLTAGQKPIPIYYGLQSRIPDMNEVLARLPKDEPFAEASLETLETITDFFGILGAKPTTQVGKTKLLKVLHRKRPELIPLFDENIRRCYSLIGAAPVPPIGSRTHRDFAIAWLPELQRDVVQQMSVWQEIVAMADPAVSITPLRALDIVGWDLGTPRRQ
;
A
#
# COMPACT_ATOMS: atom_id res chain seq x y z
N MET A 1 -69.41 -23.13 -31.78
CA MET A 1 -68.87 -23.46 -30.45
C MET A 1 -67.38 -23.18 -30.52
N ASP A 2 -67.02 -21.92 -30.30
CA ASP A 2 -65.65 -21.40 -30.31
C ASP A 2 -65.15 -21.33 -28.87
N LEU A 3 -64.15 -22.12 -28.51
CA LEU A 3 -63.38 -21.96 -27.29
C LEU A 3 -61.96 -22.47 -27.56
N TYR A 4 -61.02 -21.57 -27.86
CA TYR A 4 -59.61 -21.61 -27.42
C TYR A 4 -58.86 -20.39 -27.99
N LYS A 5 -58.92 -19.27 -27.26
CA LYS A 5 -57.94 -18.16 -27.34
C LYS A 5 -57.73 -17.60 -25.93
N SER A 6 -56.75 -18.14 -25.21
CA SER A 6 -56.03 -17.45 -24.13
C SER A 6 -54.65 -17.10 -24.73
N GLY A 7 -54.09 -15.90 -24.62
CA GLY A 7 -54.15 -14.94 -23.53
C GLY A 7 -52.74 -14.78 -22.96
N PHE A 8 -51.78 -14.37 -23.80
CA PHE A 8 -50.42 -14.01 -23.39
C PHE A 8 -49.95 -12.81 -24.22
N SER A 9 -50.36 -11.61 -23.80
CA SER A 9 -49.79 -10.36 -24.31
C SER A 9 -49.69 -9.37 -23.17
N GLY A 10 -48.59 -9.45 -22.44
CA GLY A 10 -48.28 -8.55 -21.33
C GLY A 10 -46.83 -8.69 -20.91
N PHE A 11 -45.92 -8.78 -21.88
CA PHE A 11 -44.49 -8.60 -21.59
C PHE A 11 -44.26 -7.10 -21.38
N ASP A 12 -44.14 -6.73 -20.11
CA ASP A 12 -44.08 -5.37 -19.58
C ASP A 12 -42.75 -4.69 -19.96
N GLY A 13 -42.73 -4.09 -21.16
CA GLY A 13 -41.56 -3.39 -21.72
C GLY A 13 -41.03 -2.27 -20.82
N GLU A 14 -41.88 -1.67 -19.98
CA GLU A 14 -41.46 -0.65 -19.01
C GLU A 14 -40.60 -1.22 -17.89
N ARG A 15 -40.90 -2.44 -17.41
CA ARG A 15 -40.05 -3.13 -16.41
C ARG A 15 -38.67 -3.45 -16.96
N LEU A 16 -38.57 -3.89 -18.22
CA LEU A 16 -37.30 -4.19 -18.88
C LEU A 16 -36.46 -2.93 -19.13
N ILE A 17 -37.08 -1.82 -19.52
CA ILE A 17 -36.40 -0.53 -19.70
C ILE A 17 -35.92 0.03 -18.36
N LYS A 18 -36.75 -0.07 -17.30
CA LYS A 18 -36.38 0.40 -15.96
C LYS A 18 -35.25 -0.46 -15.35
N ALA A 19 -35.28 -1.77 -15.53
CA ALA A 19 -34.21 -2.67 -15.12
C ALA A 19 -32.89 -2.40 -15.86
N ARG A 20 -32.94 -2.12 -17.17
CA ARG A 20 -31.76 -1.72 -17.95
C ARG A 20 -31.19 -0.37 -17.51
N ARG A 21 -32.04 0.62 -17.25
CA ARG A 21 -31.59 1.93 -16.74
C ARG A 21 -30.98 1.83 -15.34
N TYR A 22 -31.54 0.99 -14.48
CA TYR A 22 -30.95 0.70 -13.17
C TYR A 22 -29.61 -0.05 -13.29
N ALA A 23 -29.50 -1.04 -14.17
CA ALA A 23 -28.25 -1.75 -14.41
C ALA A 23 -27.17 -0.82 -14.97
N GLN A 24 -27.54 0.06 -15.91
CA GLN A 24 -26.65 1.06 -16.49
C GLN A 24 -26.21 2.08 -15.43
N ALA A 25 -27.13 2.64 -14.63
CA ALA A 25 -26.78 3.57 -13.56
C ALA A 25 -25.94 2.92 -12.45
N CYS A 26 -26.16 1.64 -12.14
CA CYS A 26 -25.30 0.88 -11.23
C CYS A 26 -23.92 0.57 -11.83
N GLN A 27 -23.81 0.39 -13.15
CA GLN A 27 -22.53 0.28 -13.84
C GLN A 27 -21.81 1.63 -13.86
N ASP A 28 -22.49 2.71 -14.23
CA ASP A 28 -21.94 4.07 -14.26
C ASP A 28 -21.51 4.54 -12.85
N SER A 29 -22.27 4.17 -11.81
CA SER A 29 -21.93 4.43 -10.40
C SER A 29 -20.75 3.59 -9.88
N ARG A 30 -20.50 2.40 -10.44
CA ARG A 30 -19.29 1.61 -10.14
C ARG A 30 -18.08 2.14 -10.89
N MET A 31 -18.28 2.67 -12.10
CA MET A 31 -17.23 3.34 -12.88
C MET A 31 -16.84 4.72 -12.30
N SER A 32 -17.63 5.28 -11.38
CA SER A 32 -17.37 6.60 -10.76
C SER A 32 -16.64 6.55 -9.42
N GLU A 33 -16.42 5.36 -8.84
CA GLU A 33 -15.71 5.27 -7.56
C GLU A 33 -14.22 5.53 -7.79
N MET A 34 -13.69 6.60 -7.18
CA MET A 34 -12.29 6.97 -7.24
C MET A 34 -11.56 6.39 -6.05
N VAL A 35 -10.44 5.73 -6.30
CA VAL A 35 -9.53 5.26 -5.26
C VAL A 35 -8.41 6.28 -5.10
N LYS A 36 -8.10 6.61 -3.85
CA LYS A 36 -7.18 7.69 -3.47
C LYS A 36 -6.00 7.16 -2.66
N VAL A 37 -4.82 7.72 -2.93
CA VAL A 37 -3.62 7.59 -2.09
C VAL A 37 -2.98 8.98 -1.98
N GLY A 38 -2.95 9.55 -0.78
CA GLY A 38 -2.53 10.93 -0.57
C GLY A 38 -3.40 11.90 -1.37
N GLY A 39 -2.81 12.76 -2.19
CA GLY A 39 -3.55 13.62 -3.13
C GLY A 39 -3.79 13.01 -4.51
N ALA A 40 -3.30 11.80 -4.79
CA ALA A 40 -3.46 11.12 -6.07
C ALA A 40 -4.71 10.26 -6.09
N GLU A 41 -5.40 10.18 -7.23
CA GLU A 41 -6.62 9.42 -7.41
C GLU A 41 -6.70 8.78 -8.80
N LYS A 42 -7.45 7.67 -8.90
CA LYS A 42 -7.71 6.95 -10.16
C LYS A 42 -9.03 6.18 -10.05
N PRO A 43 -9.75 5.94 -11.16
CA PRO A 43 -10.94 5.10 -11.14
C PRO A 43 -10.64 3.71 -10.56
N ARG A 44 -11.56 3.19 -9.75
CA ARG A 44 -11.42 1.90 -9.06
C ARG A 44 -11.09 0.76 -10.01
N ASP A 45 -11.76 0.68 -11.16
CA ASP A 45 -11.53 -0.41 -12.11
C ASP A 45 -10.09 -0.41 -12.65
N GLU A 46 -9.52 0.76 -12.94
CA GLU A 46 -8.11 0.88 -13.37
C GLU A 46 -7.14 0.52 -12.23
N VAL A 47 -7.50 0.81 -10.98
CA VAL A 47 -6.69 0.43 -9.80
C VAL A 47 -6.68 -1.07 -9.61
N LEU A 48 -7.84 -1.73 -9.72
CA LEU A 48 -7.97 -3.18 -9.60
C LEU A 48 -7.26 -3.90 -10.76
N GLU A 49 -7.35 -3.37 -11.98
CA GLU A 49 -6.63 -3.91 -13.13
C GLU A 49 -5.12 -3.83 -12.91
N TYR A 50 -4.60 -2.68 -12.46
CA TYR A 50 -3.18 -2.53 -12.14
C TYR A 50 -2.73 -3.49 -11.04
N ALA A 51 -3.49 -3.59 -9.94
CA ALA A 51 -3.16 -4.48 -8.82
C ALA A 51 -3.12 -5.95 -9.27
N ALA A 52 -4.06 -6.36 -10.14
CA ALA A 52 -4.06 -7.70 -10.71
C ALA A 52 -2.84 -7.97 -11.61
N ASP A 53 -2.41 -7.01 -12.44
CA ASP A 53 -1.14 -7.12 -13.20
C ASP A 53 0.06 -7.22 -12.27
N TYR A 54 0.10 -6.40 -11.21
CA TYR A 54 1.17 -6.40 -10.23
C TYR A 54 1.33 -7.75 -9.54
N LEU A 55 0.22 -8.34 -9.08
CA LEU A 55 0.20 -9.60 -8.34
C LEU A 55 0.38 -10.84 -9.23
N ARG A 56 0.15 -10.74 -10.54
CA ARG A 56 0.39 -11.84 -11.50
C ARG A 56 1.72 -11.73 -12.26
N GLY A 57 2.30 -10.53 -12.30
CA GLY A 57 3.51 -10.22 -13.06
C GLY A 57 4.80 -10.73 -12.42
N ILE A 58 4.93 -12.05 -12.23
CA ILE A 58 6.13 -12.68 -11.68
C ILE A 58 7.38 -12.27 -12.47
N GLY A 59 8.40 -11.77 -11.77
CA GLY A 59 9.66 -11.31 -12.35
C GLY A 59 9.61 -9.88 -12.94
N ARG A 60 8.43 -9.26 -13.00
CA ARG A 60 8.26 -7.85 -13.38
C ARG A 60 8.19 -6.92 -12.17
N TYR A 61 7.57 -7.41 -11.10
CA TYR A 61 7.33 -6.68 -9.86
C TYR A 61 8.00 -7.36 -8.67
N ALA A 62 7.95 -6.69 -7.51
CA ALA A 62 8.53 -7.26 -6.29
C ALA A 62 7.73 -8.44 -5.74
N TYR A 63 6.43 -8.51 -6.02
CA TYR A 63 5.60 -9.65 -5.67
C TYR A 63 5.84 -10.83 -6.63
N PRO A 64 5.86 -12.08 -6.15
CA PRO A 64 5.74 -12.50 -4.75
C PRO A 64 7.08 -12.50 -3.99
N ALA A 65 8.21 -12.29 -4.68
CA ALA A 65 9.55 -12.53 -4.13
C ALA A 65 9.80 -11.79 -2.80
N TYR A 66 9.46 -10.51 -2.72
CA TYR A 66 9.60 -9.71 -1.50
C TYR A 66 8.65 -10.18 -0.39
N ASP A 67 7.39 -10.44 -0.75
CA ASP A 67 6.30 -10.73 0.19
C ASP A 67 6.41 -12.16 0.78
N ALA A 68 6.99 -13.10 0.03
CA ALA A 68 7.27 -14.47 0.46
C ALA A 68 8.64 -14.64 1.14
N TYR A 69 9.48 -13.60 1.19
CA TYR A 69 10.87 -13.75 1.66
C TYR A 69 10.92 -14.06 3.16
N PRO A 70 11.45 -15.22 3.59
CA PRO A 70 11.34 -15.67 4.98
C PRO A 70 12.19 -14.82 5.94
N GLY A 71 13.29 -14.24 5.47
CA GLY A 71 14.19 -13.45 6.32
C GLY A 71 14.71 -14.22 7.52
N THR A 72 14.90 -13.54 8.64
CA THR A 72 15.23 -14.16 9.92
C THR A 72 13.96 -14.60 10.64
N ASP A 73 13.93 -15.84 11.14
CA ASP A 73 12.83 -16.41 11.94
C ASP A 73 12.86 -15.85 13.39
N SER A 74 12.48 -14.58 13.51
CA SER A 74 12.41 -13.83 14.77
C SER A 74 11.63 -12.52 14.56
N ASP A 75 11.04 -12.02 15.65
CA ASP A 75 10.47 -10.68 15.76
C ASP A 75 11.51 -9.56 15.60
N GLN A 76 12.79 -9.89 15.74
CA GLN A 76 13.91 -8.98 15.55
C GLN A 76 14.44 -9.03 14.12
N VAL A 77 14.94 -7.90 13.64
CA VAL A 77 15.76 -7.83 12.43
C VAL A 77 17.08 -8.57 12.68
N GLY A 78 17.37 -9.51 11.80
CA GLY A 78 18.66 -10.17 11.66
C GLY A 78 19.27 -9.94 10.28
N ASP A 79 20.45 -10.51 10.08
CA ASP A 79 21.24 -10.30 8.86
C ASP A 79 20.54 -10.77 7.58
N ALA A 80 19.71 -11.82 7.66
CA ALA A 80 18.99 -12.34 6.51
C ALA A 80 17.94 -11.33 6.00
N ASP A 81 17.29 -10.58 6.89
CA ASP A 81 16.27 -9.59 6.51
C ASP A 81 16.83 -8.48 5.61
N LEU A 82 18.13 -8.18 5.74
CA LEU A 82 18.77 -7.13 4.96
C LEU A 82 18.83 -7.45 3.46
N LEU A 83 18.77 -8.73 3.10
CA LEU A 83 18.77 -9.18 1.70
C LEU A 83 17.42 -8.94 1.01
N ALA A 84 16.35 -8.68 1.75
CA ALA A 84 15.04 -8.33 1.18
C ALA A 84 15.12 -7.10 0.26
N ILE A 85 16.11 -6.23 0.48
CA ILE A 85 16.34 -5.04 -0.34
C ILE A 85 16.78 -5.39 -1.77
N CYS A 86 17.41 -6.53 -1.99
CA CYS A 86 17.80 -7.01 -3.32
C CYS A 86 16.58 -7.52 -4.13
N LEU A 87 15.51 -7.93 -3.45
CA LEU A 87 14.26 -8.39 -4.07
C LEU A 87 13.37 -7.23 -4.52
N LEU A 88 13.84 -6.01 -4.27
CA LEU A 88 13.22 -4.77 -4.66
C LEU A 88 14.20 -4.13 -5.64
N THR A 89 13.70 -3.44 -6.67
CA THR A 89 14.55 -2.71 -7.64
C THR A 89 15.21 -1.46 -7.00
N ALA A 90 15.58 -1.53 -5.72
CA ALA A 90 16.04 -0.45 -4.86
C ALA A 90 17.58 -0.33 -4.86
N GLY A 91 18.18 -0.12 -6.02
CA GLY A 91 19.51 0.46 -6.18
C GLY A 91 20.68 -0.51 -6.46
N GLN A 92 21.75 0.05 -7.04
CA GLN A 92 22.88 -0.66 -7.67
C GLN A 92 24.14 -0.83 -6.79
N LYS A 93 24.01 -0.92 -5.46
CA LYS A 93 25.16 -1.00 -4.53
C LYS A 93 24.93 -1.95 -3.35
N PRO A 94 24.81 -3.27 -3.59
CA PRO A 94 24.36 -4.23 -2.57
C PRO A 94 25.26 -4.25 -1.32
N ILE A 95 26.59 -4.21 -1.50
CA ILE A 95 27.53 -4.30 -0.37
C ILE A 95 27.46 -3.08 0.57
N PRO A 96 27.57 -1.82 0.10
CA PRO A 96 27.38 -0.66 0.97
C PRO A 96 26.00 -0.59 1.64
N ILE A 97 24.95 -1.02 0.93
CA ILE A 97 23.59 -1.06 1.48
C ILE A 97 23.51 -2.06 2.63
N TYR A 98 24.03 -3.28 2.42
CA TYR A 98 24.00 -4.35 3.40
C TYR A 98 24.72 -3.93 4.68
N TYR A 99 25.99 -3.53 4.61
CA TYR A 99 26.74 -3.11 5.80
C TYR A 99 26.18 -1.83 6.44
N GLY A 100 25.62 -0.93 5.61
CA GLY A 100 24.89 0.23 6.09
C GLY A 100 23.70 -0.17 6.97
N LEU A 101 22.84 -1.07 6.49
CA LEU A 101 21.70 -1.58 7.25
C LEU A 101 22.11 -2.44 8.45
N GLN A 102 23.15 -3.26 8.31
CA GLN A 102 23.67 -4.09 9.38
C GLN A 102 24.11 -3.24 10.58
N SER A 103 24.77 -2.11 10.32
CA SER A 103 25.14 -1.15 11.37
C SER A 103 23.96 -0.49 12.09
N ARG A 104 22.72 -0.72 11.63
CA ARG A 104 21.45 -0.22 12.16
C ARG A 104 20.57 -1.26 12.81
N ILE A 105 20.96 -2.52 12.80
CA ILE A 105 20.18 -3.59 13.45
C ILE A 105 19.86 -3.25 14.91
N PRO A 106 20.80 -2.74 15.74
CA PRO A 106 20.48 -2.35 17.11
C PRO A 106 19.38 -1.27 17.18
N ASP A 107 19.52 -0.18 16.41
CA ASP A 107 18.56 0.92 16.36
C ASP A 107 17.17 0.44 15.89
N MET A 108 17.11 -0.43 14.88
CA MET A 108 15.86 -1.00 14.37
C MET A 108 15.16 -1.87 15.42
N ASN A 109 15.91 -2.74 16.09
CA ASN A 109 15.37 -3.65 17.08
C ASN A 109 14.94 -2.93 18.37
N GLU A 110 15.60 -1.84 18.75
CA GLU A 110 15.18 -0.99 19.87
C GLU A 110 13.78 -0.40 19.63
N VAL A 111 13.52 0.14 18.43
CA VAL A 111 12.21 0.69 18.09
C VAL A 111 11.16 -0.42 17.92
N LEU A 112 11.50 -1.53 17.25
CA LEU A 112 10.59 -2.69 17.09
C LEU A 112 10.12 -3.27 18.42
N ALA A 113 11.00 -3.30 19.43
CA ALA A 113 10.68 -3.84 20.76
C ALA A 113 9.59 -3.04 21.50
N ARG A 114 9.35 -1.78 21.10
CA ARG A 114 8.29 -0.92 21.66
C ARG A 114 6.96 -1.05 20.94
N LEU A 115 6.92 -1.68 19.77
CA LEU A 115 5.68 -1.83 19.01
C LEU A 115 4.85 -3.02 19.48
N PRO A 116 3.51 -2.91 19.47
CA PRO A 116 2.64 -4.06 19.65
C PRO A 116 2.87 -5.09 18.53
N LYS A 117 2.64 -6.37 18.86
CA LYS A 117 2.88 -7.48 17.93
C LYS A 117 1.76 -7.66 16.92
N ASP A 118 0.52 -7.54 17.39
CA ASP A 118 -0.67 -7.98 16.66
C ASP A 118 -1.66 -6.84 16.38
N GLU A 119 -1.20 -5.58 16.45
CA GLU A 119 -2.03 -4.41 16.13
C GLU A 119 -1.94 -4.09 14.63
N PRO A 120 -3.05 -4.06 13.88
CA PRO A 120 -3.04 -3.63 12.49
C PRO A 120 -2.95 -2.10 12.40
N PHE A 121 -2.30 -1.60 11.35
CA PHE A 121 -2.09 -0.16 11.15
C PHE A 121 -3.38 0.65 11.10
N ALA A 122 -4.47 0.06 10.57
CA ALA A 122 -5.77 0.70 10.51
C ALA A 122 -6.36 1.03 11.89
N GLU A 123 -5.95 0.28 12.92
CA GLU A 123 -6.42 0.42 14.31
C GLU A 123 -5.34 1.02 15.22
N ALA A 124 -4.13 1.27 14.68
CA ALA A 124 -2.99 1.73 15.43
C ALA A 124 -3.29 3.00 16.24
N SER A 125 -3.02 2.91 17.54
CA SER A 125 -3.14 4.03 18.46
C SER A 125 -2.19 5.18 18.12
N LEU A 126 -2.44 6.38 18.66
CA LEU A 126 -1.53 7.51 18.51
C LEU A 126 -0.12 7.19 19.03
N GLU A 127 -0.01 6.47 20.16
CA GLU A 127 1.26 6.03 20.74
C GLU A 127 2.01 5.08 19.79
N THR A 128 1.28 4.16 19.15
CA THR A 128 1.85 3.26 18.14
C THR A 128 2.35 4.04 16.93
N LEU A 129 1.55 4.97 16.40
CA LEU A 129 1.95 5.82 15.27
C LEU A 129 3.18 6.66 15.62
N GLU A 130 3.22 7.26 16.81
CA GLU A 130 4.39 8.00 17.31
C GLU A 130 5.64 7.12 17.37
N THR A 131 5.52 5.88 17.85
CA THR A 131 6.63 4.92 17.86
C THR A 131 7.12 4.58 16.44
N ILE A 132 6.22 4.44 15.47
CA ILE A 132 6.60 4.23 14.06
C ILE A 132 7.39 5.45 13.52
N THR A 133 7.10 6.67 13.96
CA THR A 133 7.88 7.86 13.54
C THR A 133 9.35 7.78 13.96
N ASP A 134 9.68 7.05 15.02
CA ASP A 134 11.05 6.93 15.50
C ASP A 134 11.93 6.12 14.53
N PHE A 135 11.35 5.21 13.73
CA PHE A 135 12.08 4.57 12.62
C PHE A 135 12.61 5.60 11.61
N PHE A 136 11.84 6.65 11.34
CA PHE A 136 12.28 7.74 10.47
C PHE A 136 13.37 8.58 11.12
N GLY A 137 13.38 8.66 12.45
CA GLY A 137 14.41 9.31 13.26
C GLY A 137 15.78 8.63 13.20
N ILE A 138 15.84 7.31 13.01
CA ILE A 138 17.09 6.52 12.93
C ILE A 138 18.09 7.16 11.94
N LEU A 139 17.60 7.58 10.77
CA LEU A 139 18.44 8.17 9.72
C LEU A 139 18.89 9.59 10.02
N GLY A 140 18.13 10.33 10.85
CA GLY A 140 18.48 11.68 11.26
C GLY A 140 19.61 11.68 12.31
N ALA A 141 19.53 10.76 13.28
CA ALA A 141 20.51 10.68 14.38
C ALA A 141 21.92 10.31 13.90
N LYS A 142 22.00 9.44 12.90
CA LYS A 142 23.27 9.05 12.29
C LYS A 142 23.00 8.74 10.82
N PRO A 143 23.38 9.63 9.88
CA PRO A 143 23.25 9.35 8.46
C PRO A 143 24.04 8.09 8.07
N THR A 144 23.46 7.24 7.23
CA THR A 144 24.11 6.03 6.72
C THR A 144 24.21 6.08 5.20
N THR A 145 25.43 5.95 4.69
CA THR A 145 25.72 5.92 3.26
C THR A 145 24.84 4.89 2.54
N GLN A 146 24.15 5.32 1.47
CA GLN A 146 23.25 4.51 0.63
C GLN A 146 21.97 3.97 1.31
N VAL A 147 21.78 4.19 2.60
CA VAL A 147 20.57 3.77 3.34
C VAL A 147 19.67 4.98 3.58
N GLY A 148 18.53 4.99 2.89
CA GLY A 148 17.47 5.99 3.07
C GLY A 148 16.18 5.34 3.60
N LYS A 149 15.16 6.17 3.86
CA LYS A 149 13.86 5.76 4.44
C LYS A 149 13.28 4.54 3.75
N THR A 150 13.33 4.52 2.42
CA THR A 150 12.84 3.42 1.61
C THR A 150 13.46 2.09 1.94
N LYS A 151 14.80 2.03 2.07
CA LYS A 151 15.48 0.77 2.36
C LYS A 151 15.22 0.34 3.81
N LEU A 152 15.24 1.29 4.74
CA LEU A 152 14.99 1.02 6.15
C LEU A 152 13.59 0.44 6.37
N LEU A 153 12.55 1.11 5.86
CA LEU A 153 11.16 0.71 6.06
C LEU A 153 10.80 -0.58 5.32
N LYS A 154 11.49 -0.91 4.23
CA LYS A 154 11.34 -2.20 3.54
C LYS A 154 11.84 -3.37 4.39
N VAL A 155 12.94 -3.20 5.14
CA VAL A 155 13.38 -4.23 6.11
C VAL A 155 12.35 -4.34 7.25
N LEU A 156 11.95 -3.21 7.81
CA LEU A 156 11.06 -3.16 8.98
C LEU A 156 9.64 -3.68 8.68
N HIS A 157 9.07 -3.33 7.52
CA HIS A 157 7.76 -3.82 7.08
C HIS A 157 7.71 -5.35 7.07
N ARG A 158 8.80 -6.05 6.70
CA ARG A 158 8.81 -7.53 6.73
C ARG A 158 8.59 -8.11 8.13
N LYS A 159 8.96 -7.39 9.19
CA LYS A 159 8.75 -7.83 10.58
C LYS A 159 7.35 -7.57 11.10
N ARG A 160 6.69 -6.53 10.60
CA ARG A 160 5.33 -6.16 11.00
C ARG A 160 4.54 -5.69 9.77
N PRO A 161 4.22 -6.57 8.82
CA PRO A 161 3.62 -6.17 7.53
C PRO A 161 2.20 -5.61 7.67
N GLU A 162 1.52 -5.92 8.79
CA GLU A 162 0.20 -5.35 9.10
C GLU A 162 0.27 -3.98 9.77
N LEU A 163 1.43 -3.59 10.31
CA LEU A 163 1.57 -2.37 11.13
C LEU A 163 2.52 -1.34 10.52
N ILE A 164 3.66 -1.75 9.96
CA ILE A 164 4.69 -0.82 9.50
C ILE A 164 4.48 -0.54 8.01
N PRO A 165 4.15 0.71 7.61
CA PRO A 165 3.92 1.02 6.21
C PRO A 165 5.21 1.08 5.39
N LEU A 166 5.07 0.78 4.10
CA LEU A 166 6.13 1.02 3.13
C LEU A 166 6.19 2.49 2.71
N PHE A 167 7.38 2.92 2.30
CA PHE A 167 7.62 4.27 1.83
C PHE A 167 8.65 4.28 0.70
N ASP A 168 8.34 4.97 -0.39
CA ASP A 168 9.30 5.32 -1.42
C ASP A 168 8.99 6.67 -2.06
N GLU A 169 9.68 6.99 -3.15
CA GLU A 169 9.46 8.24 -3.86
C GLU A 169 8.07 8.34 -4.48
N ASN A 170 7.47 7.23 -4.94
CA ASN A 170 6.12 7.24 -5.49
C ASN A 170 5.09 7.51 -4.38
N ILE A 171 5.24 6.85 -3.24
CA ILE A 171 4.43 7.15 -2.04
C ILE A 171 4.62 8.61 -1.61
N ARG A 172 5.86 9.11 -1.56
CA ARG A 172 6.10 10.53 -1.24
C ARG A 172 5.38 11.46 -2.22
N ARG A 173 5.39 11.16 -3.51
CA ARG A 173 4.72 11.96 -4.54
C ARG A 173 3.21 11.99 -4.33
N CYS A 174 2.59 10.86 -4.03
CA CYS A 174 1.17 10.78 -3.68
C CYS A 174 0.83 11.71 -2.51
N TYR A 175 1.61 11.67 -1.43
CA TYR A 175 1.27 12.45 -0.22
C TYR A 175 1.76 13.90 -0.22
N SER A 176 2.73 14.26 -1.07
CA SER A 176 3.36 15.59 -1.03
C SER A 176 3.29 16.39 -2.31
N LEU A 177 3.08 15.78 -3.48
CA LEU A 177 3.32 16.46 -4.76
C LEU A 177 2.17 16.39 -5.77
N ILE A 178 1.31 15.38 -5.68
CA ILE A 178 0.25 15.13 -6.67
C ILE A 178 -1.10 15.57 -6.11
N GLY A 179 -1.90 16.25 -6.94
CA GLY A 179 -3.27 16.64 -6.62
C GLY A 179 -3.39 17.46 -5.34
N ALA A 180 -4.42 17.18 -4.54
CA ALA A 180 -4.64 17.82 -3.24
C ALA A 180 -3.80 17.12 -2.14
N ALA A 181 -2.47 17.18 -2.27
CA ALA A 181 -1.52 16.50 -1.41
C ALA A 181 -1.64 16.96 0.06
N PRO A 182 -1.97 16.05 1.01
CA PRO A 182 -2.23 16.43 2.41
C PRO A 182 -0.97 16.75 3.22
N VAL A 183 0.21 16.33 2.74
CA VAL A 183 1.50 16.52 3.44
C VAL A 183 2.45 17.32 2.54
N PRO A 184 2.24 18.63 2.37
CA PRO A 184 3.06 19.44 1.48
C PRO A 184 4.53 19.43 1.92
N PRO A 185 5.47 19.57 0.96
CA PRO A 185 6.90 19.54 1.22
C PRO A 185 7.30 20.78 2.02
N ILE A 186 8.05 20.57 3.11
CA ILE A 186 8.68 21.63 3.90
C ILE A 186 10.18 21.35 3.93
N GLY A 187 10.98 22.27 3.38
CA GLY A 187 12.41 22.06 3.17
C GLY A 187 13.23 21.84 4.46
N SER A 188 12.78 22.40 5.57
CA SER A 188 13.42 22.24 6.90
C SER A 188 12.92 21.03 7.70
N ARG A 189 11.96 20.26 7.17
CA ARG A 189 11.30 19.19 7.92
C ARG A 189 12.22 17.99 8.07
N THR A 190 12.38 17.51 9.29
CA THR A 190 13.15 16.28 9.56
C THR A 190 12.40 15.05 9.03
N HIS A 191 13.09 13.91 8.93
CA HIS A 191 12.43 12.66 8.54
C HIS A 191 11.34 12.24 9.53
N ARG A 192 11.57 12.45 10.83
CA ARG A 192 10.59 12.16 11.89
C ARG A 192 9.37 13.08 11.78
N ASP A 193 9.59 14.39 11.62
CA ASP A 193 8.49 15.35 11.47
C ASP A 193 7.66 15.10 10.21
N PHE A 194 8.29 14.59 9.15
CA PHE A 194 7.56 14.11 7.99
C PHE A 194 6.65 12.93 8.33
N ALA A 195 7.14 11.94 9.07
CA ALA A 195 6.34 10.78 9.47
C ALA A 195 5.18 11.18 10.40
N ILE A 196 5.38 12.12 11.32
CA ILE A 196 4.32 12.68 12.18
C ILE A 196 3.17 13.23 11.33
N ALA A 197 3.48 13.98 10.27
CA ALA A 197 2.46 14.52 9.38
C ALA A 197 1.86 13.46 8.43
N TRP A 198 2.63 12.44 8.06
CA TRP A 198 2.24 11.47 7.02
C TRP A 198 1.42 10.28 7.54
N LEU A 199 1.78 9.70 8.69
CA LEU A 199 1.14 8.48 9.17
C LEU A 199 -0.37 8.63 9.42
N PRO A 200 -0.88 9.75 9.99
CA PRO A 200 -2.33 9.92 10.17
C PRO A 200 -3.10 10.01 8.84
N GLU A 201 -2.49 10.63 7.82
CA GLU A 201 -3.08 10.74 6.48
C GLU A 201 -3.10 9.37 5.78
N LEU A 202 -2.02 8.60 5.91
CA LEU A 202 -1.95 7.23 5.42
C LEU A 202 -2.98 6.32 6.12
N GLN A 203 -3.10 6.40 7.45
CA GLN A 203 -4.07 5.61 8.21
C GLN A 203 -5.49 5.94 7.77
N ARG A 204 -5.78 7.22 7.52
CA ARG A 204 -7.09 7.64 6.99
C ARG A 204 -7.39 6.99 5.64
N ASP A 205 -6.44 6.98 4.70
CA ASP A 205 -6.63 6.36 3.39
C ASP A 205 -6.84 4.84 3.50
N VAL A 206 -6.13 4.18 4.43
CA VAL A 206 -6.34 2.75 4.74
C VAL A 206 -7.76 2.51 5.25
N VAL A 207 -8.19 3.26 6.26
CA VAL A 207 -9.48 3.06 6.93
C VAL A 207 -10.65 3.38 6.00
N GLN A 208 -10.60 4.51 5.29
CA GLN A 208 -11.72 4.97 4.46
C GLN A 208 -11.99 4.10 3.24
N GLN A 209 -10.97 3.37 2.77
CA GLN A 209 -11.04 2.56 1.55
C GLN A 209 -10.75 1.08 1.82
N MET A 210 -10.97 0.63 3.06
CA MET A 210 -10.66 -0.73 3.50
C MET A 210 -11.24 -1.82 2.60
N SER A 211 -12.45 -1.63 2.07
CA SER A 211 -13.09 -2.57 1.15
C SER A 211 -12.27 -2.78 -0.13
N VAL A 212 -11.72 -1.72 -0.71
CA VAL A 212 -10.88 -1.78 -1.91
C VAL A 212 -9.56 -2.50 -1.60
N TRP A 213 -8.96 -2.20 -0.45
CA TRP A 213 -7.71 -2.85 -0.05
C TRP A 213 -7.91 -4.34 0.19
N GLN A 214 -9.01 -4.73 0.84
CA GLN A 214 -9.36 -6.14 1.05
C GLN A 214 -9.62 -6.90 -0.26
N GLU A 215 -10.21 -6.23 -1.25
CA GLU A 215 -10.42 -6.82 -2.57
C GLU A 215 -9.10 -7.08 -3.29
N ILE A 216 -8.14 -6.15 -3.21
CA ILE A 216 -6.78 -6.35 -3.74
C ILE A 216 -6.06 -7.47 -2.98
N VAL A 217 -6.19 -7.53 -1.66
CA VAL A 217 -5.63 -8.63 -0.85
C VAL A 217 -6.16 -9.99 -1.34
N ALA A 218 -7.46 -10.07 -1.65
CA ALA A 218 -8.08 -11.30 -2.16
C ALA A 218 -7.60 -11.72 -3.56
N MET A 219 -6.90 -10.84 -4.30
CA MET A 219 -6.29 -11.18 -5.59
C MET A 219 -4.93 -11.86 -5.47
N ALA A 220 -4.28 -11.77 -4.31
CA ALA A 220 -2.97 -12.37 -4.08
C ALA A 220 -3.05 -13.90 -4.05
N ASP A 221 -1.90 -14.53 -4.26
CA ASP A 221 -1.76 -15.99 -4.11
C ASP A 221 -2.03 -16.35 -2.64
N PRO A 222 -2.94 -17.30 -2.34
CA PRO A 222 -3.16 -17.73 -0.96
C PRO A 222 -1.90 -18.23 -0.24
N ALA A 223 -0.89 -18.70 -0.97
CA ALA A 223 0.41 -19.10 -0.41
C ALA A 223 1.33 -17.92 -0.07
N VAL A 224 1.07 -16.73 -0.63
CA VAL A 224 1.83 -15.50 -0.42
C VAL A 224 0.86 -14.33 -0.23
N SER A 225 0.27 -14.23 0.96
CA SER A 225 -0.67 -13.16 1.28
C SER A 225 0.02 -11.80 1.34
N ILE A 226 -0.78 -10.75 1.09
CA ILE A 226 -0.41 -9.36 1.35
C ILE A 226 -1.39 -8.75 2.34
N THR A 227 -1.03 -7.60 2.92
CA THR A 227 -1.86 -6.85 3.86
C THR A 227 -2.57 -5.67 3.18
N PRO A 228 -3.62 -5.08 3.76
CA PRO A 228 -4.20 -3.84 3.25
C PRO A 228 -3.19 -2.71 3.09
N LEU A 229 -2.20 -2.62 3.99
CA LEU A 229 -1.09 -1.67 3.88
C LEU A 229 -0.25 -1.91 2.61
N ARG A 230 0.07 -3.17 2.32
CA ARG A 230 0.82 -3.54 1.12
C ARG A 230 0.00 -3.31 -0.15
N ALA A 231 -1.30 -3.55 -0.11
CA ALA A 231 -2.21 -3.22 -1.22
C ALA A 231 -2.20 -1.71 -1.53
N LEU A 232 -2.29 -0.86 -0.50
CA LEU A 232 -2.17 0.59 -0.66
C LEU A 232 -0.81 0.98 -1.25
N ASP A 233 0.30 0.38 -0.80
CA ASP A 233 1.64 0.64 -1.35
C ASP A 233 1.73 0.28 -2.84
N ILE A 234 1.18 -0.87 -3.26
CA ILE A 234 1.12 -1.28 -4.68
C ILE A 234 0.39 -0.22 -5.52
N VAL A 235 -0.78 0.24 -5.05
CA VAL A 235 -1.58 1.26 -5.75
C VAL A 235 -0.87 2.61 -5.75
N GLY A 236 -0.30 3.00 -4.61
CA GLY A 236 0.47 4.22 -4.46
C GLY A 236 1.71 4.26 -5.36
N TRP A 237 2.31 3.10 -5.65
CA TRP A 237 3.42 2.99 -6.59
C TRP A 237 3.01 3.36 -8.02
N ASP A 238 1.86 2.88 -8.50
CA ASP A 238 1.30 3.27 -9.81
C ASP A 238 0.95 4.75 -9.85
N LEU A 239 0.12 5.20 -8.90
CA LEU A 239 -0.37 6.57 -8.83
C LEU A 239 0.77 7.60 -8.71
N GLY A 240 1.82 7.24 -7.96
CA GLY A 240 2.98 8.09 -7.73
C GLY A 240 3.97 8.10 -8.90
N THR A 241 3.94 7.10 -9.79
CA THR A 241 4.90 7.00 -10.89
C THR A 241 4.73 8.19 -11.86
N PRO A 242 5.80 8.95 -12.15
CA PRO A 242 5.72 10.03 -13.15
C PRO A 242 5.27 9.49 -14.50
N ARG A 243 4.14 10.00 -15.02
CA ARG A 243 3.77 9.75 -16.41
C ARG A 243 4.82 10.43 -17.31
N ARG A 244 5.44 9.67 -18.22
CA ARG A 244 6.26 10.27 -19.27
C ARG A 244 5.35 11.20 -20.08
N GLN A 245 5.64 12.49 -20.04
CA GLN A 245 5.07 13.47 -20.96
C GLN A 245 5.79 13.36 -22.31
#